data_AF-A0A6C0IPC1-F1
#
_entry.id   AF-A0A6C0IPC1-F1
#
_cell.length_a   1.000
_cell.length_b   1.000
_cell.length_c   1.000
_cell.angle_alpha   90.00
_cell.angle_beta   90.00
_cell.angle_gamma   90.00
#
_symmetry.space_group_name_H-M   'P 1'
#
loop_
_entity.id
_entity.type
_entity.pdbx_description
1 polymer ?
#
loop_
_entity_poly.entity_id
_entity_poly.type
_entity_poly.pdbx_seq_one_letter_code
_entity_poly.pdbx_strand_id
1 'polypeptide(L)'
;METKKYYNSNYTLTYHNCEDNDIGDTQYRKEFLKVFNLKEYDDKELDKAMVILYNKVKDNTSFKNIFEAASNQKHLAWLIRDDISKLYVLFNFDLFHLFHNCLQDFFKYKDIMEENYNTIMLLLKK
;
A
#
# COMPACT_ATOMS: atom_id res chain seq x y z
N MET A 1 6.49 19.79 1.36
CA MET A 1 5.91 18.56 0.77
C MET A 1 6.20 17.40 1.71
N GLU A 2 5.46 17.31 2.82
CA GLU A 2 5.78 16.46 3.98
C GLU A 2 5.73 14.96 3.67
N THR A 3 4.84 14.53 2.78
CA THR A 3 4.67 13.12 2.40
C THR A 3 5.90 12.49 1.72
N LYS A 4 6.69 13.25 0.95
CA LYS A 4 7.90 12.72 0.28
C LYS A 4 8.98 12.26 1.26
N LYS A 5 8.97 12.81 2.48
CA LYS A 5 9.87 12.37 3.55
C LYS A 5 9.51 10.96 4.01
N TYR A 6 8.23 10.61 4.00
CA TYR A 6 7.68 9.41 4.61
C TYR A 6 7.27 8.32 3.61
N TYR A 7 7.13 8.67 2.33
CA TYR A 7 6.75 7.72 1.28
C TYR A 7 7.40 8.07 -0.06
N ASN A 8 8.06 7.08 -0.67
CA ASN A 8 8.72 7.16 -1.95
C ASN A 8 7.87 6.50 -3.05
N SER A 9 7.05 7.30 -3.71
CA SER A 9 6.22 6.87 -4.85
C SER A 9 6.98 6.70 -6.16
N ASN A 10 8.29 6.92 -6.19
CA ASN A 10 9.10 6.76 -7.41
C ASN A 10 9.85 5.40 -7.42
N TYR A 11 9.72 4.62 -6.34
CA TYR A 11 10.36 3.33 -6.24
C TYR A 11 9.55 2.28 -7.00
N THR A 12 10.21 1.45 -7.81
CA THR A 12 9.55 0.32 -8.47
C THR A 12 9.73 -0.94 -7.63
N LEU A 13 8.62 -1.55 -7.23
CA LEU A 13 8.61 -2.81 -6.51
C LEU A 13 8.86 -3.98 -7.46
N THR A 14 9.71 -4.92 -7.08
CA THR A 14 10.04 -6.10 -7.89
C THR A 14 9.97 -7.40 -7.11
N TYR A 15 9.71 -7.37 -5.80
CA TYR A 15 9.64 -8.57 -4.95
C TYR A 15 8.62 -9.61 -5.46
N HIS A 16 7.54 -9.17 -6.11
CA HIS A 16 6.48 -10.03 -6.64
C HIS A 16 6.87 -10.77 -7.92
N ASN A 17 8.03 -10.46 -8.51
CA ASN A 17 8.56 -11.13 -9.70
C ASN A 17 9.61 -12.20 -9.37
N CYS A 18 9.87 -12.45 -8.09
CA CYS A 18 10.81 -13.48 -7.66
C CYS A 18 10.15 -14.87 -7.75
N GLU A 19 10.75 -15.79 -8.52
CA GLU A 19 10.27 -17.19 -8.62
C GLU A 19 10.54 -17.99 -7.34
N ASP A 20 11.58 -17.61 -6.60
CA ASP A 20 11.91 -18.18 -5.29
C ASP A 20 11.23 -17.35 -4.19
N ASN A 21 10.34 -18.02 -3.44
CA ASN A 21 9.53 -17.39 -2.39
C ASN A 21 10.38 -16.83 -1.24
N ASP A 22 11.46 -17.49 -0.84
CA ASP A 22 12.31 -17.03 0.28
C ASP A 22 13.09 -15.76 -0.12
N ILE A 23 13.50 -15.70 -1.40
CA ILE A 23 14.09 -14.50 -1.98
C ILE A 23 13.05 -13.39 -2.10
N GLY A 24 11.84 -13.72 -2.54
CA GLY A 24 10.70 -12.79 -2.65
C GLY A 24 10.35 -12.14 -1.32
N ASP A 25 10.22 -12.92 -0.25
CA ASP A 25 9.94 -12.43 1.10
C ASP A 25 11.03 -11.50 1.62
N THR A 26 12.30 -11.87 1.39
CA THR A 26 13.44 -11.04 1.77
C THR A 26 13.44 -9.73 1.00
N GLN A 27 13.12 -9.77 -0.30
CA GLN A 27 13.04 -8.58 -1.14
C GLN A 27 11.86 -7.70 -0.71
N TYR A 28 10.69 -8.28 -0.44
CA TYR A 28 9.51 -7.56 0.05
C TYR A 28 9.85 -6.71 1.28
N ARG A 29 10.50 -7.31 2.30
CA ARG A 29 10.89 -6.58 3.52
C ARG A 29 11.84 -5.43 3.22
N LYS A 30 12.82 -5.63 2.33
CA LYS A 30 13.76 -4.59 1.92
C LYS A 30 13.06 -3.46 1.17
N GLU A 31 12.17 -3.78 0.26
CA GLU A 31 11.47 -2.80 -0.57
C GLU A 31 10.41 -2.02 0.21
N PHE A 32 9.74 -2.68 1.14
CA PHE A 32 8.84 -2.02 2.09
C PHE A 32 9.57 -0.90 2.84
N LEU A 33 10.73 -1.20 3.44
CA LEU A 33 11.54 -0.18 4.13
C LEU A 33 11.98 0.94 3.18
N LYS A 34 12.42 0.62 1.96
CA LYS A 34 12.82 1.62 0.96
C LYS A 34 11.67 2.54 0.56
N VAL A 35 10.47 2.01 0.37
CA VAL A 35 9.29 2.82 0.03
C VAL A 35 8.93 3.77 1.17
N PHE A 36 9.09 3.36 2.43
CA PHE A 36 8.87 4.24 3.59
C PHE A 36 10.09 5.09 3.99
N ASN A 37 11.17 5.07 3.19
CA ASN A 37 12.45 5.74 3.48
C ASN A 37 13.05 5.36 4.85
N LEU A 38 12.82 4.12 5.30
CA LEU A 38 13.34 3.58 6.54
C LEU A 38 14.64 2.80 6.28
N LYS A 39 15.60 2.91 7.20
CA LYS A 39 16.83 2.10 7.16
C LYS A 39 16.63 0.72 7.78
N GLU A 40 15.82 0.67 8.82
CA GLU A 40 15.45 -0.51 9.58
C GLU A 40 13.98 -0.38 9.99
N TYR A 41 13.38 -1.49 10.43
CA TYR A 41 11.99 -1.49 10.85
C TYR A 41 11.85 -0.74 12.18
N ASP A 42 11.11 0.38 12.15
CA ASP A 42 10.78 1.21 13.32
C ASP A 42 9.28 1.45 13.33
N ASP A 43 8.59 0.87 14.31
CA ASP A 43 7.13 0.96 14.44
C ASP A 43 6.64 2.41 14.54
N LYS A 44 7.37 3.29 15.24
CA LYS A 44 6.92 4.67 15.48
C LYS A 44 7.01 5.51 14.21
N GLU A 45 8.11 5.38 13.48
CA GLU A 45 8.27 6.09 12.21
C GLU A 45 7.33 5.53 11.14
N LEU A 46 7.09 4.21 11.14
CA LEU A 46 6.14 3.58 10.23
C LEU A 46 4.70 4.03 10.52
N ASP A 47 4.25 3.98 11.77
CA ASP A 47 2.90 4.44 12.16
C ASP A 47 2.69 5.90 11.76
N LYS A 48 3.69 6.75 11.99
CA LYS A 48 3.65 8.15 11.56
C LYS A 48 3.53 8.27 10.04
N ALA A 49 4.31 7.49 9.28
CA ALA A 49 4.25 7.48 7.83
C ALA A 49 2.87 7.02 7.31
N MET A 50 2.30 5.98 7.91
CA MET A 50 0.97 5.45 7.57
C MET A 50 -0.13 6.47 7.85
N VAL A 51 -0.11 7.15 9.00
CA VAL A 51 -1.06 8.22 9.32
C VAL A 51 -0.96 9.37 8.31
N ILE A 52 0.26 9.78 7.94
CA ILE A 52 0.48 10.83 6.93
C ILE A 52 -0.05 10.39 5.56
N LEU A 53 0.24 9.16 5.15
CA LEU A 53 -0.20 8.60 3.87
C LEU A 53 -1.73 8.49 3.81
N TYR A 54 -2.35 7.90 4.85
CA TYR A 54 -3.80 7.79 4.95
C TYR A 54 -4.48 9.15 4.83
N ASN A 55 -4.02 10.15 5.58
CA ASN A 55 -4.56 11.51 5.51
C ASN A 55 -4.42 12.16 4.13
N LYS A 56 -3.52 11.69 3.26
CA LYS A 56 -3.39 12.18 1.89
C LYS A 56 -4.38 11.56 0.91
N VAL A 57 -4.81 10.33 1.16
CA VAL A 57 -5.61 9.56 0.20
C VAL A 57 -7.07 9.38 0.65
N LYS A 58 -7.36 9.54 1.94
CA LYS A 58 -8.68 9.25 2.55
C LYS A 58 -9.86 9.98 1.91
N ASP A 59 -9.62 11.15 1.29
CA ASP A 59 -10.69 11.96 0.70
C ASP A 59 -10.96 11.62 -0.77
N ASN A 60 -10.06 10.89 -1.43
CA ASN A 60 -10.25 10.45 -2.82
C ASN A 60 -11.21 9.25 -2.87
N THR A 61 -12.20 9.34 -3.75
CA THR A 61 -13.29 8.35 -3.88
C THR A 61 -12.77 6.97 -4.27
N SER A 62 -11.80 6.89 -5.19
CA SER A 62 -11.19 5.64 -5.63
C SER A 62 -10.52 4.90 -4.46
N PHE A 63 -9.77 5.61 -3.60
CA PHE A 63 -9.20 5.03 -2.40
C PHE A 63 -10.24 4.63 -1.35
N LYS A 64 -11.31 5.41 -1.16
CA LYS A 64 -12.43 5.02 -0.27
C LYS A 64 -13.00 3.66 -0.68
N ASN A 65 -13.26 3.48 -1.97
CA ASN A 65 -13.78 2.22 -2.50
C ASN A 65 -12.80 1.05 -2.30
N ILE A 66 -11.50 1.29 -2.48
CA ILE A 66 -10.45 0.29 -2.20
C ILE A 66 -10.44 -0.09 -0.72
N PHE A 67 -10.49 0.88 0.20
CA PHE A 67 -10.50 0.61 1.65
C PHE A 67 -11.75 -0.16 2.09
N GLU A 68 -12.91 0.17 1.51
CA GLU A 68 -14.14 -0.56 1.75
C GLU A 68 -14.07 -1.99 1.22
N ALA A 69 -13.56 -2.19 0.00
CA ALA A 69 -13.36 -3.52 -0.57
C ALA A 69 -12.39 -4.37 0.27
N ALA A 70 -11.27 -3.80 0.71
CA ALA A 70 -10.33 -4.47 1.60
C ALA A 70 -10.96 -4.84 2.94
N SER A 71 -11.87 -4.01 3.46
CA SER A 71 -12.60 -4.29 4.71
C SER A 71 -13.58 -5.44 4.59
N ASN A 72 -14.08 -5.71 3.38
CA ASN A 72 -15.04 -6.79 3.13
C ASN A 72 -14.36 -8.16 2.99
N GLN A 73 -13.02 -8.23 2.97
CA GLN A 73 -12.30 -9.49 2.94
C GLN A 73 -12.39 -10.19 4.30
N LYS A 74 -13.25 -11.22 4.37
CA LYS A 74 -13.52 -11.96 5.61
C LYS A 74 -12.27 -12.49 6.31
N HIS A 75 -11.26 -12.89 5.54
CA HIS A 75 -10.01 -13.44 6.07
C HIS A 75 -9.08 -12.36 6.66
N LEU A 76 -9.32 -11.07 6.38
CA LEU A 76 -8.56 -9.93 6.88
C LEU A 76 -9.35 -9.09 7.88
N ALA A 77 -10.65 -9.34 8.04
CA ALA A 77 -11.53 -8.59 8.94
C ALA A 77 -11.03 -8.53 10.39
N TRP A 78 -10.33 -9.57 10.87
CA TRP A 78 -9.77 -9.60 12.23
C TRP A 78 -8.56 -8.66 12.43
N LEU A 79 -7.90 -8.25 11.34
CA LEU A 79 -6.79 -7.28 11.36
C LEU A 79 -7.30 -5.83 11.33
N ILE A 80 -8.55 -5.59 10.93
CA ILE A 80 -9.08 -4.26 10.67
C ILE A 80 -9.79 -3.74 11.93
N ARG A 81 -9.11 -2.87 12.67
CA ARG A 81 -9.65 -2.23 13.89
C ARG A 81 -10.05 -0.78 13.67
N ASP A 82 -9.34 -0.09 12.80
CA ASP A 82 -9.54 1.31 12.44
C ASP A 82 -9.18 1.54 10.96
N ASP A 83 -9.30 2.79 10.51
CA ASP A 83 -9.01 3.14 9.12
C ASP A 83 -7.52 3.02 8.74
N ILE A 84 -6.62 3.19 9.71
CA ILE A 84 -5.18 3.01 9.48
C ILE A 84 -4.87 1.51 9.29
N SER A 85 -5.54 0.64 10.04
CA SER A 85 -5.44 -0.81 9.89
C SER A 85 -5.87 -1.27 8.50
N LYS A 86 -6.90 -0.64 7.90
CA LYS A 86 -7.30 -0.90 6.51
C LYS A 86 -6.18 -0.58 5.53
N LEU A 87 -5.45 0.50 5.78
CA LEU A 87 -4.29 0.87 4.99
C LEU A 87 -3.17 -0.18 5.14
N TYR A 88 -2.86 -0.61 6.36
CA TYR A 88 -1.85 -1.66 6.61
C TYR A 88 -2.13 -2.96 5.85
N VAL A 89 -3.39 -3.37 5.76
CA VAL A 89 -3.79 -4.59 5.04
C VAL A 89 -3.40 -4.53 3.55
N LEU A 90 -3.47 -3.35 2.92
CA LEU A 90 -3.11 -3.16 1.51
C LEU A 90 -1.61 -3.23 1.26
N PHE A 91 -0.80 -3.19 2.31
CA PHE A 91 0.65 -3.37 2.23
C PHE A 91 1.08 -4.84 2.40
N ASN A 92 0.17 -5.81 2.38
CA ASN A 92 0.57 -7.22 2.37
C ASN A 92 1.30 -7.60 1.07
N PHE A 93 1.91 -8.79 1.05
CA PHE A 93 2.72 -9.25 -0.09
C PHE A 93 1.95 -9.19 -1.42
N ASP A 94 0.72 -9.68 -1.46
CA ASP A 94 -0.06 -9.78 -2.70
C ASP A 94 -0.59 -8.43 -3.20
N LEU A 95 -0.91 -7.51 -2.29
CA LEU A 95 -1.56 -6.23 -2.62
C LEU A 95 -0.59 -5.07 -2.74
N PHE A 96 0.57 -5.11 -2.07
CA PHE A 96 1.43 -3.95 -1.95
C PHE A 96 1.88 -3.39 -3.30
N HIS A 97 2.30 -4.24 -4.25
CA HIS A 97 2.70 -3.78 -5.58
C HIS A 97 1.55 -3.09 -6.34
N LEU A 98 0.33 -3.64 -6.30
CA LEU A 98 -0.85 -3.04 -6.94
C LEU A 98 -1.26 -1.73 -6.25
N PHE A 99 -1.25 -1.72 -4.92
CA PHE A 99 -1.59 -0.54 -4.13
C PHE A 99 -0.55 0.56 -4.32
N HIS A 100 0.72 0.20 -4.41
CA HIS A 100 1.80 1.13 -4.72
C HIS A 100 1.55 1.80 -6.07
N ASN A 101 1.23 1.06 -7.12
CA ASN A 101 0.91 1.62 -8.45
C ASN A 101 -0.27 2.63 -8.37
N CYS A 102 -1.30 2.31 -7.60
CA CYS A 102 -2.41 3.25 -7.36
C CYS A 102 -1.94 4.54 -6.68
N LEU A 103 -1.03 4.43 -5.70
CA LEU A 103 -0.43 5.59 -5.05
C LEU A 103 0.45 6.39 -6.03
N GLN A 104 1.22 5.73 -6.90
CA GLN A 104 2.03 6.41 -7.92
C GLN A 104 1.15 7.26 -8.85
N ASP A 105 0.06 6.68 -9.36
CA ASP A 105 -0.93 7.39 -10.17
C ASP A 105 -1.49 8.60 -9.42
N PHE A 106 -1.94 8.39 -8.18
CA PHE A 106 -2.51 9.47 -7.39
C PHE A 106 -1.53 10.61 -7.13
N PHE A 107 -0.27 10.30 -6.82
CA PHE A 107 0.74 11.33 -6.60
C PHE A 107 1.07 12.12 -7.88
N LYS A 108 0.93 11.49 -9.06
CA LYS A 108 1.21 12.10 -10.37
C LYS A 108 0.00 12.85 -10.96
N TYR A 109 -1.18 12.25 -10.92
CA TYR A 109 -2.38 12.69 -11.63
C TYR A 109 -3.53 13.14 -10.71
N LYS A 110 -3.38 12.98 -9.38
CA LYS A 110 -4.43 13.25 -8.36
C LYS A 110 -5.61 12.27 -8.37
N ASP A 111 -5.55 11.24 -9.19
CA ASP A 111 -6.47 10.10 -9.16
C ASP A 111 -5.76 8.82 -9.60
N ILE A 112 -6.43 7.68 -9.42
CA ILE A 112 -5.94 6.36 -9.82
C ILE A 112 -6.33 6.09 -11.28
N MET A 113 -5.41 5.60 -12.10
CA MET A 113 -5.74 5.20 -13.47
C MET A 113 -6.67 3.99 -13.44
N GLU A 114 -7.63 3.95 -14.37
CA GLU A 114 -8.66 2.91 -14.42
C GLU A 114 -8.09 1.49 -14.43
N GLU A 115 -7.00 1.26 -15.16
CA GLU A 115 -6.30 -0.03 -15.22
C GLU A 115 -5.81 -0.50 -13.84
N ASN A 116 -5.11 0.38 -13.11
CA ASN A 116 -4.57 0.07 -11.78
C ASN A 116 -5.71 -0.11 -10.76
N TYR A 117 -6.73 0.75 -10.82
CA TYR A 117 -7.91 0.64 -9.96
C TYR A 117 -8.64 -0.69 -10.19
N ASN A 118 -8.91 -1.07 -11.44
CA ASN A 118 -9.62 -2.31 -11.75
C ASN A 118 -8.82 -3.54 -11.32
N THR A 119 -7.50 -3.52 -11.50
CA THR A 119 -6.62 -4.63 -11.13
C THR A 119 -6.65 -4.90 -9.62
N ILE A 120 -6.50 -3.86 -8.78
CA ILE A 120 -6.55 -4.04 -7.33
C ILE A 120 -7.96 -4.45 -6.87
N MET A 121 -9.02 -3.85 -7.43
CA MET A 121 -10.40 -4.18 -7.06
C MET A 121 -10.78 -5.62 -7.44
N LEU A 122 -10.23 -6.15 -8.53
CA LEU A 122 -10.44 -7.55 -8.93
C LEU A 122 -9.86 -8.52 -7.90
N LEU A 123 -8.68 -8.22 -7.35
CA LEU A 123 -8.07 -9.04 -6.31
C LEU A 123 -8.79 -8.90 -4.96
N LEU A 124 -9.25 -7.68 -4.64
CA LEU A 124 -9.97 -7.42 -3.38
C LEU A 124 -11.36 -8.07 -3.32
N LYS A 125 -12.01 -8.28 -4.46
CA LYS A 125 -13.36 -8.86 -4.56
C LYS A 125 -13.38 -10.40 -4.73
N LYS A 126 -12.22 -11.05 -4.82
CA LYS A 126 -12.13 -12.52 -4.75
C LYS A 126 -12.43 -13.02 -3.34
#